data_AF-A0A0L6J7T3-F1
#
_entry.id   AF-A0A0L6J7T3-F1
#
_cell.length_a   1.000
_cell.length_b   1.000
_cell.length_c   1.000
_cell.angle_alpha   90.00
_cell.angle_beta   90.00
_cell.angle_gamma   90.00
#
_symmetry.space_group_name_H-M   'P 1'
#
loop_
_entity.id
_entity.type
_entity.pdbx_description
1 polymer ?
#
loop_
_entity_poly.entity_id
_entity_poly.type
_entity_poly.pdbx_seq_one_letter_code
_entity_poly.pdbx_strand_id
1 'polypeptide(L)'
;MPGKPNPVARLFWTAAIGCPFGLWYGPPAFAATGLALTLVLMRHLGRPRRFRARVRRIARAHAETLALRRRQESFSDAYGNRIEDGWLRERAYFLDRTVLPQIGPRFADLAESERNRMLAIVEAEAAAVALPEEDEAPGDGIDYERYCAERLARAGWRAHRTPPSGDQGADIVAVRDGLRLIVQCKRLAKPVGNAAVQEAAAALRYWAGDRAAVVSNAGFTPAARRLAAATGVLLLHHDALDDIDLAGAHRS
;
A
#
# COMPACT_ATOMS: atom_id res chain seq x y z
N MET A 1 23.03 31.06 -1.32
CA MET A 1 21.67 30.53 -1.57
C MET A 1 20.77 31.69 -1.98
N PRO A 2 20.23 31.74 -3.21
CA PRO A 2 19.31 32.80 -3.59
C PRO A 2 17.99 32.65 -2.80
N GLY A 3 17.54 33.78 -2.23
CA GLY A 3 16.41 33.85 -1.31
C GLY A 3 15.12 33.30 -1.89
N LYS A 4 14.38 32.58 -1.03
CA LYS A 4 13.10 31.96 -1.34
C LYS A 4 12.14 33.01 -1.94
N PRO A 5 11.40 32.71 -3.03
CA PRO A 5 10.37 33.61 -3.52
C PRO A 5 9.19 33.62 -2.55
N ASN A 6 9.18 34.60 -1.65
CA ASN A 6 8.09 34.84 -0.71
C ASN A 6 6.85 35.33 -1.48
N PRO A 7 5.67 34.70 -1.33
CA PRO A 7 4.44 35.17 -1.96
C PRO A 7 4.10 36.62 -1.58
N VAL A 8 4.44 37.04 -0.36
CA VAL A 8 4.33 38.44 0.08
C VAL A 8 5.29 39.32 -0.71
N ALA A 9 6.53 38.88 -0.96
CA ALA A 9 7.48 39.62 -1.80
C ALA A 9 7.02 39.69 -3.26
N ARG A 10 6.38 38.64 -3.79
CA ARG A 10 5.82 38.67 -5.14
C ARG A 10 4.66 39.66 -5.24
N LEU A 11 3.70 39.59 -4.32
CA LEU A 11 2.58 40.54 -4.23
C LEU A 11 3.10 41.98 -4.06
N PHE A 12 4.08 42.17 -3.17
CA PHE A 12 4.75 43.43 -2.93
C PHE A 12 5.44 43.97 -4.18
N TRP A 13 6.24 43.19 -4.89
CA TRP A 13 6.91 43.64 -6.12
C TRP A 13 5.93 43.89 -7.27
N THR A 14 4.86 43.10 -7.43
CA THR A 14 3.80 43.42 -8.41
C THR A 14 3.11 44.74 -8.10
N ALA A 15 2.87 45.06 -6.82
CA ALA A 15 2.29 46.33 -6.41
C ALA A 15 3.29 47.49 -6.54
N ALA A 16 4.54 47.29 -6.11
CA ALA A 16 5.60 48.28 -6.11
C ALA A 16 6.07 48.67 -7.52
N ILE A 17 6.02 47.74 -8.49
CA ILE A 17 6.35 48.01 -9.89
C ILE A 17 5.12 48.55 -10.65
N GLY A 18 3.93 48.02 -10.36
CA GLY A 18 2.71 48.39 -11.08
C GLY A 18 2.11 49.75 -10.68
N CYS A 19 2.24 50.17 -9.42
CA CYS A 19 1.74 51.48 -8.97
C CYS A 19 2.44 52.68 -9.64
N PRO A 20 3.78 52.74 -9.74
CA PRO A 20 4.49 53.79 -10.48
C PRO A 20 4.18 53.76 -11.99
N PHE A 21 4.02 52.56 -12.57
CA PHE A 21 3.68 52.40 -13.97
C PHE A 21 2.26 52.91 -14.29
N GLY A 22 1.31 52.72 -13.36
CA GLY A 22 -0.04 53.29 -13.45
C GLY A 22 -0.07 54.81 -13.48
N LEU A 23 0.82 55.47 -12.73
CA LEU A 23 0.92 56.94 -12.70
C LEU A 23 1.41 57.54 -14.03
N TRP A 24 2.19 56.79 -14.83
CA TRP A 24 2.74 57.28 -16.11
C TRP A 24 1.88 56.92 -17.32
N TYR A 25 1.16 55.80 -17.28
CA TYR A 25 0.40 55.26 -18.43
C TYR A 25 -1.12 55.32 -18.26
N GLY A 26 -1.61 55.84 -17.15
CA GLY A 26 -3.04 56.12 -16.92
C GLY A 26 -3.89 54.90 -16.51
N PRO A 27 -5.24 55.05 -16.56
CA PRO A 27 -6.20 54.04 -16.09
C PRO A 27 -5.99 52.59 -16.59
N PRO A 28 -5.62 52.30 -17.85
CA PRO A 28 -5.43 50.92 -18.30
C PRO A 28 -4.24 50.21 -17.63
N ALA A 29 -3.20 50.94 -17.21
CA ALA A 29 -2.05 50.35 -16.52
C ALA A 29 -2.37 49.94 -15.07
N PHE A 30 -3.26 50.68 -14.39
CA PHE A 30 -3.80 50.26 -13.08
C PHE A 30 -4.69 49.01 -13.20
N ALA A 31 -5.54 48.94 -14.23
CA ALA A 31 -6.37 47.76 -14.50
C ALA A 31 -5.51 46.51 -14.76
N ALA A 32 -4.44 46.64 -15.55
CA ALA A 32 -3.50 45.53 -15.81
C ALA A 32 -2.76 45.07 -14.53
N THR A 33 -2.34 46.01 -13.68
CA THR A 33 -1.70 45.69 -12.39
C THR A 33 -2.67 45.00 -11.43
N GLY A 34 -3.91 45.48 -11.35
CA GLY A 34 -4.97 44.84 -10.57
C GLY A 34 -5.24 43.41 -11.03
N LEU A 35 -5.38 43.19 -12.33
CA LEU A 35 -5.54 41.86 -12.93
C LEU A 35 -4.36 40.93 -12.58
N ALA A 36 -3.13 41.43 -12.66
CA ALA A 36 -1.93 40.66 -12.31
C ALA A 36 -1.89 40.26 -10.83
N LEU A 37 -2.23 41.18 -9.92
CA LEU A 37 -2.34 40.89 -8.48
C LEU A 37 -3.42 39.85 -8.18
N THR A 38 -4.60 39.98 -8.81
CA THR A 38 -5.68 39.01 -8.69
C THR A 38 -5.25 37.62 -9.17
N LEU A 39 -4.57 37.54 -10.33
CA LEU A 39 -4.05 36.28 -10.86
C LEU A 39 -3.00 35.64 -9.94
N VAL A 40 -2.09 36.43 -9.37
CA VAL A 40 -1.09 35.95 -8.38
C VAL A 40 -1.79 35.43 -7.13
N LEU A 41 -2.77 36.16 -6.61
CA LEU A 41 -3.55 35.78 -5.43
C LEU A 41 -4.36 34.49 -5.68
N MET A 42 -5.08 34.41 -6.80
CA MET A 42 -5.82 33.20 -7.21
C MET A 42 -4.88 32.00 -7.37
N ARG A 43 -3.68 32.22 -7.96
CA ARG A 43 -2.67 31.16 -8.08
C ARG A 43 -2.17 30.73 -6.70
N HIS A 44 -2.03 31.64 -5.74
CA HIS A 44 -1.61 31.29 -4.40
C HIS A 44 -2.68 30.55 -3.60
N LEU A 45 -3.91 31.07 -3.57
CA LEU A 45 -5.04 30.48 -2.85
C LEU A 45 -5.47 29.13 -3.47
N GLY A 46 -5.33 28.96 -4.78
CA GLY A 46 -5.59 27.70 -5.48
C GLY A 46 -4.44 26.69 -5.40
N ARG A 47 -3.29 27.03 -4.82
CA ARG A 47 -2.12 26.13 -4.75
C ARG A 47 -2.37 24.90 -3.87
N PRO A 48 -2.93 24.99 -2.65
CA PRO A 48 -3.25 23.82 -1.83
C PRO A 48 -4.31 22.91 -2.47
N ARG A 49 -5.32 23.49 -3.13
CA ARG A 49 -6.35 22.71 -3.84
C ARG A 49 -5.74 21.87 -4.97
N ARG A 50 -4.86 22.47 -5.78
CA ARG A 50 -4.14 21.76 -6.86
C ARG A 50 -3.19 20.70 -6.33
N PHE A 51 -2.53 20.96 -5.20
CA PHE A 51 -1.69 19.98 -4.51
C PHE A 51 -2.51 18.76 -4.10
N ARG A 52 -3.63 18.94 -3.39
CA ARG A 52 -4.50 17.83 -2.96
C ARG A 52 -5.10 17.07 -4.14
N ALA A 53 -5.49 17.76 -5.21
CA ALA A 53 -5.97 17.13 -6.42
C ALA A 53 -4.90 16.24 -7.08
N ARG A 54 -3.62 16.64 -7.03
CA ARG A 54 -2.51 15.82 -7.52
C ARG A 54 -2.27 14.59 -6.64
N VAL A 55 -2.26 14.74 -5.32
CA VAL A 55 -2.18 13.62 -4.36
C VAL A 55 -3.29 12.61 -4.63
N ARG A 56 -4.54 13.10 -4.74
CA ARG A 56 -5.71 12.27 -5.01
C ARG A 56 -5.58 11.49 -6.32
N ARG A 57 -5.10 12.13 -7.39
CA ARG A 57 -4.88 11.47 -8.68
C ARG A 57 -3.89 10.31 -8.57
N ILE A 58 -2.79 10.51 -7.85
CA ILE A 58 -1.78 9.46 -7.64
C ILE A 58 -2.38 8.33 -6.80
N ALA A 59 -3.04 8.65 -5.68
CA ALA A 59 -3.68 7.64 -4.83
C ALA A 59 -4.76 6.84 -5.58
N ARG A 60 -5.60 7.52 -6.37
CA ARG A 60 -6.65 6.89 -7.18
C ARG A 60 -6.10 5.88 -8.19
N ALA A 61 -4.94 6.16 -8.79
CA ALA A 61 -4.31 5.23 -9.72
C ALA A 61 -3.87 3.91 -9.05
N HIS A 62 -3.76 3.88 -7.72
CA HIS A 62 -3.41 2.70 -6.93
C HIS A 62 -4.55 2.28 -5.99
N ALA A 63 -5.78 2.76 -6.20
CA ALA A 63 -6.87 2.59 -5.24
C ALA A 63 -7.20 1.13 -4.99
N GLU A 64 -7.24 0.28 -6.02
CA GLU A 64 -7.50 -1.16 -5.89
C GLU A 64 -6.42 -1.86 -5.05
N THR A 65 -5.14 -1.62 -5.36
CA THR A 65 -4.03 -2.17 -4.57
C THR A 65 -4.06 -1.68 -3.13
N LEU A 66 -4.36 -0.41 -2.90
CA LEU A 66 -4.48 0.17 -1.56
C LEU A 66 -5.65 -0.43 -0.78
N ALA A 67 -6.80 -0.64 -1.43
CA ALA A 67 -7.96 -1.29 -0.83
C ALA A 67 -7.63 -2.73 -0.43
N LEU A 68 -6.97 -3.48 -1.32
CA LEU A 68 -6.52 -4.84 -1.04
C LEU A 68 -5.53 -4.87 0.13
N ARG A 69 -4.50 -4.02 0.11
CA ARG A 69 -3.54 -3.91 1.23
C ARG A 69 -4.20 -3.53 2.54
N ARG A 70 -5.19 -2.62 2.50
CA ARG A 70 -5.97 -2.25 3.68
C ARG A 70 -6.71 -3.44 4.26
N ARG A 71 -7.36 -4.27 3.43
CA ARG A 71 -8.01 -5.50 3.87
C ARG A 71 -7.02 -6.46 4.52
N GLN A 72 -5.90 -6.73 3.86
CA GLN A 72 -4.88 -7.69 4.31
C GLN A 72 -4.17 -7.28 5.61
N GLU A 73 -3.99 -5.98 5.81
CA GLU A 73 -3.28 -5.43 6.98
C GLU A 73 -4.23 -4.93 8.08
N SER A 74 -5.55 -5.12 7.92
CA SER A 74 -6.56 -4.82 8.95
C SER A 74 -7.28 -6.10 9.37
N PHE A 75 -7.16 -6.49 10.65
CA PHE A 75 -7.82 -7.69 11.16
C PHE A 75 -8.46 -7.42 12.53
N SER A 76 -9.41 -8.25 12.92
CA SER A 76 -9.99 -8.22 14.27
C SER A 76 -9.20 -9.15 15.20
N ASP A 77 -8.89 -8.67 16.39
CA ASP A 77 -8.26 -9.50 17.42
C ASP A 77 -9.28 -10.44 18.11
N ALA A 78 -8.78 -11.27 19.03
CA ALA A 78 -9.61 -12.23 19.78
C ALA A 78 -10.66 -11.57 20.69
N TYR A 79 -10.57 -10.25 20.90
CA TYR A 79 -11.50 -9.47 21.73
C TYR A 79 -12.46 -8.63 20.87
N GLY A 80 -12.41 -8.77 19.54
CA GLY A 80 -13.23 -8.00 18.61
C GLY A 80 -12.71 -6.58 18.32
N ASN A 81 -11.53 -6.22 18.79
CA ASN A 81 -10.94 -4.92 18.45
C ASN A 81 -10.35 -4.98 17.03
N ARG A 82 -10.62 -3.94 16.24
CA ARG A 82 -10.04 -3.82 14.90
C ARG A 82 -8.61 -3.27 15.00
N ILE A 83 -7.64 -4.07 14.55
CA ILE A 83 -6.23 -3.71 14.50
C ILE A 83 -5.92 -3.20 13.10
N GLU A 84 -5.48 -1.93 13.01
CA GLU A 84 -5.16 -1.27 11.73
C GLU A 84 -3.70 -0.80 11.66
N ASP A 85 -2.86 -1.11 12.65
CA ASP A 85 -1.47 -0.63 12.70
C ASP A 85 -0.64 -1.01 11.46
N GLY A 86 -0.93 -2.18 10.87
CA GLY A 86 -0.34 -2.59 9.59
C GLY A 86 -0.71 -1.64 8.47
N TRP A 87 -2.01 -1.39 8.33
CA TRP A 87 -2.54 -0.45 7.35
C TRP A 87 -2.00 0.98 7.54
N LEU A 88 -1.92 1.46 8.78
CA LEU A 88 -1.37 2.79 9.10
C LEU A 88 0.09 2.95 8.64
N ARG A 89 0.91 1.91 8.78
CA ARG A 89 2.28 1.89 8.26
C ARG A 89 2.31 1.82 6.73
N GLU A 90 1.46 1.00 6.13
CA GLU A 90 1.42 0.81 4.68
C GLU A 90 1.02 2.11 3.96
N ARG A 91 -0.01 2.82 4.43
CA ARG A 91 -0.41 4.11 3.83
C ARG A 91 0.69 5.18 3.96
N ALA A 92 1.45 5.16 5.06
CA ALA A 92 2.59 6.05 5.25
C ALA A 92 3.76 5.68 4.32
N TYR A 93 4.04 4.39 4.16
CA TYR A 93 5.03 3.89 3.22
C TYR A 93 4.67 4.28 1.78
N PHE A 94 3.43 4.07 1.35
CA PHE A 94 2.94 4.48 0.04
C PHE A 94 3.09 5.99 -0.18
N LEU A 95 2.74 6.79 0.82
CA LEU A 95 2.92 8.24 0.77
C LEU A 95 4.40 8.60 0.52
N ASP A 96 5.30 8.03 1.30
CA ASP A 96 6.72 8.39 1.29
C ASP A 96 7.46 7.88 0.06
N ARG A 97 7.12 6.67 -0.41
CA ARG A 97 7.83 6.00 -1.50
C ARG A 97 7.20 6.21 -2.87
N THR A 98 5.91 6.51 -2.94
CA THR A 98 5.20 6.61 -4.22
C THR A 98 4.72 8.03 -4.48
N VAL A 99 4.08 8.66 -3.50
CA VAL A 99 3.42 9.96 -3.68
C VAL A 99 4.42 11.12 -3.62
N LEU A 100 5.25 11.20 -2.57
CA LEU A 100 6.19 12.30 -2.37
C LEU A 100 7.18 12.47 -3.55
N PRO A 101 7.79 11.40 -4.12
CA PRO A 101 8.67 11.53 -5.27
C PRO A 101 7.99 12.15 -6.50
N GLN A 102 6.69 11.91 -6.69
CA GLN A 102 5.94 12.36 -7.87
C GLN A 102 5.36 13.78 -7.75
N ILE A 103 5.31 14.34 -6.54
CA ILE A 103 4.81 15.69 -6.29
C ILE A 103 5.85 16.75 -6.69
N GLY A 104 7.13 16.41 -6.55
CA GLY A 104 8.26 17.25 -6.90
C GLY A 104 8.48 18.45 -5.95
N PRO A 105 9.57 19.21 -6.14
CA PRO A 105 10.00 20.26 -5.22
C PRO A 105 9.02 21.45 -5.15
N ARG A 106 8.14 21.58 -6.16
CA ARG A 106 7.15 22.65 -6.28
C ARG A 106 6.17 22.73 -5.11
N PHE A 107 5.95 21.63 -4.40
CA PHE A 107 5.01 21.57 -3.26
C PHE A 107 5.68 21.05 -1.98
N ALA A 108 7.01 21.14 -1.86
CA ALA A 108 7.74 20.58 -0.72
C ALA A 108 7.25 21.11 0.65
N ASP A 109 6.96 22.41 0.74
CA ASP A 109 6.37 23.06 1.92
C ASP A 109 4.99 22.51 2.28
N LEU A 110 4.16 22.26 1.27
CA LEU A 110 2.83 21.67 1.46
C LEU A 110 2.90 20.17 1.77
N ALA A 111 3.88 19.45 1.22
CA ALA A 111 4.10 18.04 1.52
C ALA A 111 4.44 17.82 3.00
N GLU A 112 5.21 18.73 3.60
CA GLU A 112 5.54 18.69 5.02
C GLU A 112 4.32 19.08 5.88
N SER A 113 3.72 20.25 5.62
CA SER A 113 2.62 20.80 6.42
C SER A 113 1.27 20.07 6.28
N GLU A 114 0.98 19.47 5.13
CA GLU A 114 -0.30 18.80 4.86
C GLU A 114 -0.19 17.27 4.92
N ARG A 115 0.88 16.68 5.48
CA ARG A 115 1.10 15.22 5.54
C ARG A 115 -0.14 14.46 6.01
N ASN A 116 -0.78 14.89 7.11
CA ASN A 116 -1.97 14.23 7.65
C ASN A 116 -3.15 14.24 6.67
N ARG A 117 -3.33 15.34 5.92
CA ARG A 117 -4.37 15.41 4.89
C ARG A 117 -4.05 14.52 3.69
N MET A 118 -2.77 14.35 3.35
CA MET A 118 -2.37 13.41 2.30
C MET A 118 -2.68 11.97 2.73
N LEU A 119 -2.35 11.59 3.96
CA LEU A 119 -2.71 10.27 4.50
C LEU A 119 -4.24 10.05 4.48
N ALA A 120 -5.02 11.06 4.85
CA ALA A 120 -6.49 10.99 4.77
C ALA A 120 -7.01 10.85 3.33
N ILE A 121 -6.34 11.45 2.34
CA ILE A 121 -6.68 11.24 0.92
C ILE A 121 -6.40 9.79 0.52
N VAL A 122 -5.24 9.23 0.89
CA VAL A 122 -4.90 7.83 0.60
C VAL A 122 -5.93 6.89 1.22
N GLU A 123 -6.30 7.14 2.48
CA GLU A 123 -7.34 6.39 3.16
C GLU A 123 -8.69 6.45 2.44
N ALA A 124 -9.11 7.65 2.04
CA ALA A 124 -10.38 7.85 1.35
C ALA A 124 -10.42 7.15 0.00
N GLU A 125 -9.34 7.21 -0.79
CA GLU A 125 -9.31 6.50 -2.09
C GLU A 125 -9.24 4.98 -1.89
N ALA A 126 -8.56 4.48 -0.85
CA ALA A 126 -8.57 3.05 -0.53
C ALA A 126 -9.95 2.56 -0.06
N ALA A 127 -10.65 3.34 0.75
CA ALA A 127 -11.98 3.00 1.27
C ALA A 127 -13.10 3.14 0.21
N ALA A 128 -12.87 3.91 -0.85
CA ALA A 128 -13.84 4.12 -1.92
C ALA A 128 -13.97 2.92 -2.87
N VAL A 129 -13.00 2.00 -2.87
CA VAL A 129 -13.05 0.78 -3.69
C VAL A 129 -13.80 -0.29 -2.92
N ALA A 130 -14.93 -0.73 -3.48
CA ALA A 130 -15.62 -1.92 -3.02
C ALA A 130 -14.87 -3.15 -3.54
N LEU A 131 -14.27 -3.91 -2.63
CA LEU A 131 -13.75 -5.24 -2.96
C LEU A 131 -14.90 -6.24 -2.97
N PRO A 132 -14.79 -7.34 -3.75
CA PRO A 132 -15.75 -8.43 -3.69
C PRO A 132 -15.95 -8.93 -2.25
N GLU A 133 -17.19 -9.23 -1.89
CA GLU A 133 -17.51 -9.98 -0.67
C GLU A 133 -16.76 -11.31 -0.73
N GLU A 134 -16.09 -11.67 0.37
CA GLU A 134 -15.43 -12.97 0.46
C GLU A 134 -16.33 -14.00 1.11
N ASP A 135 -16.11 -15.25 0.72
CA ASP A 135 -16.38 -16.37 1.60
C ASP A 135 -15.60 -16.16 2.90
N GLU A 136 -16.32 -15.94 4.00
CA GLU A 136 -15.74 -15.72 5.31
C GLU A 136 -14.80 -16.88 5.64
N ALA A 137 -13.51 -16.56 5.82
CA ALA A 137 -12.53 -17.59 6.09
C ALA A 137 -12.84 -18.28 7.43
N PRO A 138 -12.79 -19.62 7.48
CA PRO A 138 -13.13 -20.37 8.69
C PRO A 138 -12.35 -19.92 9.91
N GLY A 139 -13.00 -20.02 11.08
CA GLY A 139 -12.37 -19.71 12.37
C GLY A 139 -11.41 -20.78 12.87
N ASP A 140 -11.66 -22.04 12.52
CA ASP A 140 -10.83 -23.19 12.91
C ASP A 140 -9.62 -23.37 11.95
N GLY A 141 -8.50 -23.85 12.49
CA GLY A 141 -7.26 -24.04 11.74
C GLY A 141 -7.37 -25.07 10.62
N ILE A 142 -8.02 -26.22 10.88
CA ILE A 142 -8.16 -27.31 9.92
C ILE A 142 -9.06 -26.88 8.75
N ASP A 143 -10.15 -26.18 9.06
CA ASP A 143 -11.04 -25.65 8.02
C ASP A 143 -10.38 -24.50 7.24
N TYR A 144 -9.52 -23.71 7.89
CA TYR A 144 -8.72 -22.69 7.22
C TYR A 144 -7.69 -23.28 6.24
N GLU A 145 -7.06 -24.41 6.56
CA GLU A 145 -6.20 -25.13 5.62
C GLU A 145 -6.98 -25.62 4.39
N ARG A 146 -8.19 -26.17 4.61
CA ARG A 146 -9.07 -26.60 3.52
C ARG A 146 -9.44 -25.43 2.62
N TYR A 147 -9.85 -24.31 3.23
CA TYR A 147 -10.13 -23.06 2.52
C TYR A 147 -8.96 -22.61 1.64
N CYS A 148 -7.73 -22.62 2.18
CA CYS A 148 -6.55 -22.25 1.42
C CYS A 148 -6.27 -23.23 0.27
N ALA A 149 -6.47 -24.54 0.48
CA ALA A 149 -6.30 -25.55 -0.55
C ALA A 149 -7.31 -25.39 -1.70
N GLU A 150 -8.57 -25.06 -1.38
CA GLU A 150 -9.61 -24.80 -2.36
C GLU A 150 -9.31 -23.54 -3.20
N ARG A 151 -8.80 -22.47 -2.58
CA ARG A 151 -8.32 -21.27 -3.30
C ARG A 151 -7.20 -21.60 -4.28
N LEU A 152 -6.19 -22.34 -3.83
CA LEU A 152 -5.11 -22.83 -4.70
C LEU A 152 -5.65 -23.69 -5.85
N ALA A 153 -6.65 -24.54 -5.58
CA ALA A 153 -7.31 -25.34 -6.62
C ALA A 153 -8.06 -24.48 -7.64
N ARG A 154 -8.73 -23.40 -7.22
CA ARG A 154 -9.34 -22.41 -8.12
C ARG A 154 -8.31 -21.70 -9.00
N ALA A 155 -7.10 -21.48 -8.47
CA ALA A 155 -5.95 -21.00 -9.23
C ALA A 155 -5.28 -22.07 -10.13
N GLY A 156 -5.86 -23.28 -10.25
CA GLY A 156 -5.36 -24.35 -11.11
C GLY A 156 -4.23 -25.20 -10.50
N TRP A 157 -3.96 -25.07 -9.20
CA TRP A 157 -3.02 -25.96 -8.51
C TRP A 157 -3.68 -27.28 -8.13
N ARG A 158 -2.96 -28.38 -8.28
CA ARG A 158 -3.31 -29.64 -7.61
C ARG A 158 -2.85 -29.58 -6.16
N ALA A 159 -3.72 -29.08 -5.28
CA ALA A 159 -3.45 -28.90 -3.85
C ALA A 159 -3.92 -30.10 -3.02
N HIS A 160 -3.05 -30.62 -2.16
CA HIS A 160 -3.34 -31.69 -1.21
C HIS A 160 -2.96 -31.28 0.19
N ARG A 161 -3.88 -31.43 1.14
CA ARG A 161 -3.57 -31.25 2.56
C ARG A 161 -2.69 -32.39 3.08
N THR A 162 -1.78 -32.07 3.97
CA THR A 162 -0.97 -33.06 4.67
C THR A 162 -1.75 -33.66 5.87
N PRO A 163 -1.32 -34.82 6.39
CA PRO A 163 -1.88 -35.35 7.62
C PRO A 163 -1.63 -34.40 8.80
N PRO A 164 -2.55 -34.31 9.80
CA PRO A 164 -2.38 -33.42 10.96
C PRO A 164 -1.19 -33.73 11.86
N SER A 165 -0.54 -34.87 11.68
CA SER A 165 0.64 -35.28 12.44
C SER A 165 1.76 -35.71 11.50
N GLY A 166 2.99 -35.32 11.85
CA GLY A 166 4.17 -35.64 11.05
C GLY A 166 4.30 -34.82 9.76
N ASP A 167 3.55 -33.72 9.64
CA ASP A 167 3.53 -32.80 8.50
C ASP A 167 4.84 -32.04 8.27
N GLN A 168 5.71 -32.00 9.29
CA GLN A 168 6.97 -31.25 9.31
C GLN A 168 6.80 -29.76 8.97
N GLY A 169 5.66 -29.17 9.34
CA GLY A 169 5.38 -27.75 9.09
C GLY A 169 4.95 -27.42 7.66
N ALA A 170 4.31 -28.36 6.96
CA ALA A 170 3.57 -28.08 5.73
C ALA A 170 2.12 -28.53 5.90
N ASP A 171 1.16 -27.64 5.76
CA ASP A 171 -0.26 -28.00 5.83
C ASP A 171 -0.82 -28.39 4.45
N ILE A 172 -0.23 -27.84 3.38
CA ILE A 172 -0.63 -28.13 1.99
C ILE A 172 0.63 -28.32 1.12
N VAL A 173 0.58 -29.33 0.26
CA VAL A 173 1.50 -29.50 -0.87
C VAL A 173 0.71 -29.28 -2.15
N ALA A 174 1.10 -28.28 -2.93
CA ALA A 174 0.42 -27.90 -4.17
C ALA A 174 1.36 -28.05 -5.37
N VAL A 175 0.85 -28.59 -6.48
CA VAL A 175 1.62 -28.78 -7.72
C VAL A 175 0.90 -28.17 -8.91
N ARG A 176 1.61 -27.36 -9.71
CA ARG A 176 1.13 -26.80 -10.98
C ARG A 176 2.31 -26.63 -11.93
N ASP A 177 2.15 -27.05 -13.18
CA ASP A 177 3.17 -26.91 -14.24
C ASP A 177 4.57 -27.42 -13.86
N GLY A 178 4.63 -28.52 -13.11
CA GLY A 178 5.88 -29.12 -12.63
C GLY A 178 6.50 -28.43 -11.40
N LEU A 179 5.95 -27.30 -10.96
CA LEU A 179 6.37 -26.58 -9.76
C LEU A 179 5.64 -27.11 -8.52
N ARG A 180 6.38 -27.39 -7.45
CA ARG A 180 5.87 -27.82 -6.15
C ARG A 180 5.98 -26.68 -5.12
N LEU A 181 4.83 -26.23 -4.64
CA LEU A 181 4.67 -25.24 -3.59
C LEU A 181 4.31 -25.91 -2.27
N ILE A 182 5.09 -25.62 -1.23
CA ILE A 182 4.87 -26.07 0.15
C ILE A 182 4.26 -24.93 0.94
N VAL A 183 3.12 -25.15 1.58
CA VAL A 183 2.36 -24.08 2.24
C VAL A 183 2.13 -24.42 3.71
N GLN A 184 2.50 -23.47 4.57
CA GLN A 184 2.05 -23.43 5.95
C GLN A 184 0.94 -22.39 6.08
N CYS A 185 -0.24 -22.81 6.49
CA CYS A 185 -1.38 -21.97 6.84
C CYS A 185 -1.29 -21.55 8.31
N LYS A 186 -1.55 -20.28 8.60
CA LYS A 186 -1.68 -19.76 9.97
C LYS A 186 -2.94 -18.91 10.07
N ARG A 187 -3.97 -19.45 10.74
CA ARG A 187 -5.16 -18.69 11.13
C ARG A 187 -4.92 -18.02 12.48
N LEU A 188 -4.63 -16.73 12.49
CA LEU A 188 -4.27 -16.00 13.71
C LEU A 188 -4.98 -14.66 13.86
N ALA A 189 -5.20 -14.27 15.11
CA ALA A 189 -5.73 -12.96 15.49
C ALA A 189 -4.64 -11.89 15.63
N LYS A 190 -3.36 -12.25 15.46
CA LYS A 190 -2.20 -11.36 15.59
C LYS A 190 -1.24 -11.61 14.43
N PRO A 191 -0.33 -10.66 14.13
CA PRO A 191 0.60 -10.83 13.03
C PRO A 191 1.50 -12.05 13.21
N VAL A 192 1.78 -12.75 12.11
CA VAL A 192 2.56 -13.98 12.11
C VAL A 192 4.04 -13.70 12.41
N GLY A 193 4.62 -14.51 13.30
CA GLY A 193 6.01 -14.42 13.75
C GLY A 193 6.99 -15.28 12.96
N ASN A 194 8.26 -15.28 13.39
CA ASN A 194 9.35 -16.02 12.72
C ASN A 194 9.14 -17.53 12.67
N ALA A 195 8.49 -18.12 13.68
CA ALA A 195 8.33 -19.57 13.80
C ALA A 195 7.69 -20.17 12.53
N ALA A 196 6.61 -19.57 12.03
CA ALA A 196 5.94 -20.04 10.81
C ALA A 196 6.86 -20.01 9.57
N VAL A 197 7.75 -19.02 9.49
CA VAL A 197 8.72 -18.92 8.37
C VAL A 197 9.81 -19.98 8.50
N GLN A 198 10.25 -20.28 9.72
CA GLN A 198 11.22 -21.33 10.00
C GLN A 198 10.64 -22.71 9.67
N GLU A 199 9.40 -22.97 10.09
CA GLU A 199 8.62 -24.18 9.77
C GLU A 199 8.53 -24.37 8.25
N ALA A 200 8.00 -23.38 7.53
CA ALA A 200 7.86 -23.46 6.07
C ALA A 200 9.20 -23.65 5.34
N ALA A 201 10.28 -23.01 5.82
CA ALA A 201 11.62 -23.16 5.25
C ALA A 201 12.20 -24.57 5.47
N ALA A 202 11.93 -25.18 6.62
CA ALA A 202 12.32 -26.58 6.89
C ALA A 202 11.48 -27.55 6.06
N ALA A 203 10.17 -27.33 6.02
CA ALA A 203 9.20 -28.14 5.28
C ALA A 203 9.51 -28.15 3.77
N LEU A 204 9.97 -27.04 3.21
CA LEU A 204 10.44 -26.94 1.83
C LEU A 204 11.40 -28.08 1.47
N ARG A 205 12.41 -28.31 2.32
CA ARG A 205 13.42 -29.35 2.09
C ARG A 205 12.85 -30.74 2.32
N TYR A 206 12.07 -30.93 3.38
CA TYR A 206 11.49 -32.22 3.71
C TYR A 206 10.58 -32.76 2.60
N TRP A 207 9.72 -31.89 2.04
CA TRP A 207 8.77 -32.23 0.99
C TRP A 207 9.34 -32.12 -0.44
N ALA A 208 10.64 -31.85 -0.57
CA ALA A 208 11.32 -31.61 -1.84
C ALA A 208 10.57 -30.60 -2.73
N GLY A 209 10.17 -29.47 -2.15
CA GLY A 209 9.48 -28.40 -2.84
C GLY A 209 10.42 -27.42 -3.54
N ASP A 210 9.89 -26.70 -4.51
CA ASP A 210 10.60 -25.66 -5.26
C ASP A 210 10.40 -24.27 -4.64
N ARG A 211 9.25 -24.06 -4.01
CA ARG A 211 8.87 -22.83 -3.31
C ARG A 211 8.16 -23.16 -2.01
N ALA A 212 8.31 -22.29 -1.02
CA ALA A 212 7.55 -22.35 0.22
C ALA A 212 6.81 -21.05 0.47
N ALA A 213 5.64 -21.14 1.09
CA ALA A 213 4.83 -20.00 1.49
C ALA A 213 4.27 -20.17 2.90
N VAL A 214 4.19 -19.06 3.62
CA VAL A 214 3.29 -18.92 4.77
C VAL A 214 2.07 -18.14 4.32
N VAL A 215 0.89 -18.74 4.48
CA VAL A 215 -0.41 -18.14 4.17
C VAL A 215 -1.14 -17.79 5.46
N SER A 216 -1.67 -16.58 5.56
CA SER A 216 -2.39 -16.12 6.74
C SER A 216 -3.54 -15.17 6.40
N ASN A 217 -4.48 -15.04 7.33
CA ASN A 217 -5.55 -14.03 7.32
C ASN A 217 -5.10 -12.70 7.95
N ALA A 218 -3.90 -12.67 8.52
CA ALA A 218 -3.33 -11.53 9.23
C ALA A 218 -1.99 -11.16 8.62
N GLY A 219 -1.55 -9.93 8.89
CA GLY A 219 -0.23 -9.46 8.46
C GLY A 219 0.94 -10.22 9.10
N PHE A 220 2.16 -9.85 8.70
CA PHE A 220 3.39 -10.46 9.20
C PHE A 220 4.23 -9.46 9.97
N THR A 221 4.87 -9.93 11.05
CA THR A 221 5.79 -9.10 11.85
C THR A 221 6.99 -8.63 11.01
N PRO A 222 7.62 -7.48 11.32
CA PRO A 222 8.83 -7.04 10.61
C PRO A 222 9.98 -8.06 10.65
N ALA A 223 10.10 -8.81 11.74
CA ALA A 223 11.08 -9.88 11.85
C ALA A 223 10.78 -11.03 10.89
N ALA A 224 9.52 -11.47 10.80
CA ALA A 224 9.10 -12.53 9.88
C ALA A 224 9.35 -12.12 8.42
N ARG A 225 9.05 -10.86 8.06
CA ARG A 225 9.33 -10.32 6.73
C ARG A 225 10.81 -10.33 6.37
N ARG A 226 11.69 -9.96 7.32
CA ARG A 226 13.15 -10.03 7.11
C ARG A 226 13.62 -11.48 6.94
N LEU A 227 13.11 -12.39 7.77
CA LEU A 227 13.49 -13.81 7.67
C LEU A 227 13.03 -14.42 6.35
N ALA A 228 11.78 -14.16 5.95
CA ALA A 228 11.22 -14.59 4.68
C ALA A 228 12.04 -14.12 3.47
N ALA A 229 12.48 -12.86 3.49
CA ALA A 229 13.38 -12.33 2.46
C ALA A 229 14.73 -13.07 2.41
N ALA A 230 15.25 -13.52 3.55
CA ALA A 230 16.50 -14.28 3.62
C ALA A 230 16.34 -15.75 3.22
N THR A 231 15.18 -16.36 3.48
CA THR A 231 14.91 -17.78 3.19
C THR A 231 14.25 -18.02 1.83
N GLY A 232 13.73 -16.97 1.18
CA GLY A 232 12.92 -17.08 -0.03
C GLY A 232 11.50 -17.59 0.21
N VAL A 233 11.06 -17.70 1.48
CA VAL A 233 9.69 -18.09 1.82
C VAL A 233 8.74 -16.94 1.47
N LEU A 234 7.67 -17.24 0.74
CA LEU A 234 6.64 -16.28 0.37
C LEU A 234 5.74 -15.97 1.56
N LEU A 235 5.35 -14.71 1.74
CA LEU A 235 4.39 -14.30 2.76
C LEU A 235 3.12 -13.84 2.07
N LEU A 236 2.06 -14.62 2.20
CA LEU A 236 0.85 -14.44 1.42
C LEU A 236 -0.36 -14.24 2.34
N HIS A 237 -1.24 -13.33 1.92
CA HIS A 237 -2.61 -13.33 2.41
C HIS A 237 -3.40 -14.39 1.63
N HIS A 238 -4.42 -15.01 2.23
CA HIS A 238 -5.23 -16.00 1.51
C HIS A 238 -5.93 -15.45 0.24
N ASP A 239 -6.15 -14.14 0.11
CA ASP A 239 -6.74 -13.50 -1.08
C ASP A 239 -5.81 -13.63 -2.27
N ALA A 240 -4.50 -13.68 -2.02
CA ALA A 240 -3.50 -13.77 -3.07
C ALA A 240 -3.43 -15.17 -3.68
N LEU A 241 -4.10 -16.17 -3.11
CA LEU A 241 -4.03 -17.55 -3.58
C LEU A 241 -4.79 -17.78 -4.88
N ASP A 242 -5.89 -17.07 -5.11
CA ASP A 242 -6.73 -17.25 -6.31
C ASP A 242 -6.01 -16.79 -7.59
N ASP A 243 -5.08 -15.84 -7.47
CA ASP A 243 -4.33 -15.25 -8.58
C ASP A 243 -2.83 -15.59 -8.53
N ILE A 244 -2.42 -16.57 -7.72
CA ILE A 244 -0.99 -16.85 -7.53
C ILE A 244 -0.37 -17.43 -8.81
N ASP A 245 0.57 -16.70 -9.39
CA ASP A 245 1.44 -17.18 -10.45
C ASP A 245 2.92 -17.13 -10.06
N LEU A 246 3.50 -18.33 -9.91
CA LEU A 246 4.89 -18.53 -9.55
C LEU A 246 5.79 -18.81 -10.77
N ALA A 247 5.22 -18.95 -11.97
CA ALA A 247 5.96 -19.26 -13.20
C ALA A 247 6.89 -18.10 -13.64
N GLY A 248 6.59 -16.87 -13.25
CA GLY A 248 7.42 -15.69 -13.54
C GLY A 248 8.73 -15.59 -12.74
N ALA A 249 8.87 -16.34 -11.64
CA ALA A 249 10.01 -16.23 -10.71
C ALA A 249 11.21 -17.13 -11.06
N HIS A 250 11.23 -17.71 -12.27
CA HIS A 250 12.31 -18.56 -12.79
C HIS A 250 13.31 -17.83 -13.70
N ARG A 251 13.17 -16.51 -13.87
CA ARG A 251 14.08 -15.68 -14.68
C ARG A 251 14.66 -14.53 -13.86
N SER A 252 15.70 -14.82 -13.09
CA SER A 252 16.68 -13.86 -12.58
C SER A 252 17.95 -14.58 -12.18
#